data_AF-A0A6A4CJJ0-F1
#
_entry.id   AF-A0A6A4CJJ0-F1
#
_cell.length_a   1.000
_cell.length_b   1.000
_cell.length_c   1.000
_cell.angle_alpha   90.00
_cell.angle_beta   90.00
_cell.angle_gamma   90.00
#
_symmetry.space_group_name_H-M   'P 1'
#
loop_
_entity.id
_entity.type
_entity.pdbx_description
1 polymer ?
#
loop_
_entity_poly.entity_id
_entity_poly.type
_entity_poly.pdbx_seq_one_letter_code
_entity_poly.pdbx_strand_id
1 'polypeptide(L)'
;MHFTTHVIRQSVEQTSTRKLVEEKRDQLKQASVSAGTLGSYSRNFKFWDTFCSDFGFPVWIDELPRARQARMVGLFAALCASEGHNKARKENQYQTFDGKMAAVVFAHKAVRNPKLDYHDPELELIAQGYKRSHGDADRKQPVTTPMLI
;
A
#
# COMPACT_ATOMS: atom_id res chain seq x y z
N MET A 1 52.42 0.07 17.28
CA MET A 1 51.00 0.50 17.22
C MET A 1 50.48 0.59 15.77
N HIS A 2 50.59 -0.48 14.96
CA HIS A 2 50.18 -0.45 13.53
C HIS A 2 48.95 -1.31 13.21
N PHE A 3 48.53 -2.18 14.13
CA PHE A 3 47.36 -3.06 13.93
C PHE A 3 46.02 -2.32 14.08
N THR A 4 45.94 -1.32 14.95
CA THR A 4 44.68 -0.62 15.27
C THR A 4 44.19 0.25 14.12
N THR A 5 45.10 0.90 13.38
CA THR A 5 44.77 1.81 12.28
C THR A 5 44.21 1.07 11.05
N HIS A 6 44.67 -0.15 10.80
CA HIS A 6 44.23 -0.94 9.65
C HIS A 6 42.83 -1.53 9.85
N VAL A 7 42.54 -2.01 11.06
CA VAL A 7 41.21 -2.53 11.44
C VAL A 7 40.15 -1.42 11.44
N ILE A 8 40.49 -0.23 11.95
CA ILE A 8 39.59 0.93 11.91
C ILE A 8 39.34 1.37 10.45
N ARG A 9 40.37 1.41 9.62
CA ARG A 9 40.22 1.78 8.19
C ARG A 9 39.38 0.77 7.41
N GLN A 10 39.59 -0.53 7.60
CA GLN A 10 38.77 -1.58 6.98
C GLN A 10 37.32 -1.55 7.47
N SER A 11 37.10 -1.31 8.76
CA SER A 11 35.77 -1.12 9.34
C SER A 11 35.05 0.09 8.72
N VAL A 12 35.73 1.23 8.60
CA VAL A 12 35.17 2.46 8.00
C VAL A 12 34.92 2.29 6.50
N GLU A 13 35.83 1.67 5.76
CA GLU A 13 35.66 1.35 4.34
C GLU A 13 34.51 0.35 4.12
N GLN A 14 34.41 -0.74 4.91
CA GLN A 14 33.27 -1.67 4.83
C GLN A 14 31.94 -1.01 5.15
N THR A 15 31.90 -0.12 6.15
CA THR A 15 30.67 0.62 6.49
C THR A 15 30.28 1.57 5.36
N SER A 16 31.26 2.19 4.71
CA SER A 16 31.06 3.10 3.57
C SER A 16 30.61 2.34 2.31
N THR A 17 31.21 1.20 2.01
CA THR A 17 30.80 0.33 0.90
C THR A 17 29.42 -0.25 1.11
N ARG A 18 29.09 -0.68 2.33
CA ARG A 18 27.75 -1.17 2.67
C ARG A 18 26.69 -0.10 2.45
N LYS A 19 26.94 1.12 2.94
CA LYS A 19 26.02 2.26 2.79
C LYS A 19 25.81 2.62 1.31
N LEU A 20 26.88 2.64 0.52
CA LEU A 20 26.82 2.88 -0.93
C LEU A 20 26.00 1.80 -1.67
N VAL A 21 26.16 0.53 -1.30
CA VAL A 21 25.42 -0.58 -1.89
C VAL A 21 23.93 -0.53 -1.49
N GLU A 22 23.63 -0.18 -0.25
CA GLU A 22 22.25 0.03 0.24
C GLU A 22 21.58 1.21 -0.50
N GLU A 23 22.28 2.33 -0.68
CA GLU A 23 21.81 3.48 -1.46
C GLU A 23 21.59 3.13 -2.95
N LYS A 24 22.50 2.36 -3.57
CA LYS A 24 22.32 1.89 -4.95
C LYS A 24 21.14 0.95 -5.09
N ARG A 25 20.92 0.06 -4.12
CA ARG A 25 19.73 -0.80 -4.07
C ARG A 25 18.45 0.03 -3.98
N ASP A 26 18.45 1.08 -3.16
CA ASP A 26 17.28 1.94 -3.00
C ASP A 26 17.02 2.80 -4.25
N GLN A 27 18.06 3.26 -4.94
CA GLN A 27 17.96 3.92 -6.25
C GLN A 27 17.36 2.98 -7.31
N LEU A 28 17.77 1.71 -7.34
CA LEU A 28 17.21 0.71 -8.25
C LEU A 28 15.73 0.41 -7.94
N LYS A 29 15.36 0.35 -6.66
CA LYS A 29 13.95 0.22 -6.24
C LYS A 29 13.12 1.44 -6.68
N GLN A 30 13.65 2.64 -6.53
CA GLN A 30 12.98 3.87 -6.98
C GLN A 30 12.84 3.93 -8.51
N ALA A 31 13.87 3.52 -9.25
CA ALA A 31 13.85 3.49 -10.71
C ALA A 31 12.91 2.43 -11.31
N SER A 32 12.52 1.42 -10.52
CA SER A 32 11.54 0.40 -10.94
C SER A 32 10.10 0.94 -11.07
N VAL A 33 9.86 2.19 -10.66
CA VAL A 33 8.55 2.85 -10.68
C VAL A 33 8.70 4.25 -11.29
N SER A 34 7.76 4.67 -12.12
CA SER A 34 7.79 6.04 -12.66
C SER A 34 7.69 7.08 -11.54
N ALA A 35 8.34 8.23 -11.69
CA ALA A 35 8.34 9.28 -10.66
C ALA A 35 6.92 9.77 -10.29
N GLY A 36 6.02 9.83 -11.27
CA GLY A 36 4.61 10.16 -11.05
C GLY A 36 3.88 9.12 -10.18
N THR A 37 4.14 7.83 -10.43
CA THR A 37 3.59 6.73 -9.63
C THR A 37 4.20 6.71 -8.23
N LEU A 38 5.50 7.00 -8.08
CA LEU A 38 6.17 7.08 -6.78
C LEU A 38 5.59 8.20 -5.89
N GLY A 39 5.31 9.37 -6.47
CA GLY A 39 4.66 10.47 -5.75
C GLY A 39 3.23 10.13 -5.33
N SER A 40 2.49 9.41 -6.17
CA SER A 40 1.14 8.91 -5.84
C SER A 40 1.19 7.88 -4.69
N TYR A 41 2.12 6.92 -4.76
CA TYR A 41 2.30 5.91 -3.72
C TYR A 41 2.73 6.51 -2.39
N SER A 42 3.64 7.49 -2.39
CA SER A 42 4.04 8.17 -1.15
C SER A 42 2.84 8.85 -0.47
N ARG A 43 2.02 9.58 -1.24
CA ARG A 43 0.81 10.24 -0.72
C ARG A 43 -0.21 9.23 -0.18
N ASN A 44 -0.42 8.15 -0.91
CA ASN A 44 -1.35 7.10 -0.52
C ASN A 44 -0.88 6.32 0.72
N PHE A 45 0.42 6.06 0.84
CA PHE A 45 1.00 5.40 2.00
C PHE A 45 0.92 6.26 3.26
N LYS A 46 1.12 7.59 3.14
CA LYS A 46 0.89 8.51 4.28
C LYS A 46 -0.54 8.43 4.82
N PHE A 47 -1.52 8.17 3.94
CA PHE A 47 -2.91 8.01 4.38
C PHE A 47 -3.12 6.74 5.20
N TRP A 48 -2.46 5.64 4.81
CA TRP A 48 -2.40 4.43 5.62
C TRP A 48 -1.72 4.64 6.97
N ASP A 49 -0.59 5.36 6.97
CA ASP A 49 0.16 5.70 8.18
C ASP A 49 -0.69 6.50 9.18
N THR A 50 -1.43 7.53 8.71
CA THR A 50 -2.38 8.28 9.54
C THR A 50 -3.48 7.39 10.10
N PHE A 51 -4.11 6.55 9.27
CA PHE A 51 -5.13 5.60 9.73
C PHE A 51 -4.58 4.66 10.82
N CYS A 52 -3.39 4.11 10.62
CA CYS A 52 -2.75 3.25 11.62
C CYS A 52 -2.51 4.01 12.94
N SER A 53 -2.02 5.25 12.87
CA SER A 53 -1.82 6.08 14.05
C SER A 53 -3.11 6.37 14.80
N ASP A 54 -4.19 6.74 14.09
CA ASP A 54 -5.47 7.11 14.70
C ASP A 54 -6.15 5.90 15.39
N PHE A 55 -6.00 4.71 14.82
CA PHE A 55 -6.58 3.48 15.34
C PHE A 55 -5.64 2.70 16.28
N GLY A 56 -4.43 3.22 16.54
CA GLY A 56 -3.44 2.56 17.42
C GLY A 56 -2.88 1.25 16.86
N PHE A 57 -2.83 1.12 15.53
CA PHE A 57 -2.28 -0.04 14.85
C PHE A 57 -0.82 0.14 14.42
N PRO A 58 -0.05 -0.95 14.30
CA PRO A 58 1.26 -0.86 13.67
C PRO A 58 1.10 -0.61 12.17
N VAL A 59 1.95 0.26 11.62
CA VAL A 59 1.97 0.57 10.18
C VAL A 59 2.36 -0.64 9.34
N TRP A 60 3.31 -1.43 9.85
CA TRP A 60 3.81 -2.65 9.21
C TRP A 60 3.04 -3.86 9.73
N ILE A 61 2.13 -4.38 8.91
CA ILE A 61 1.23 -5.47 9.28
C ILE A 61 1.70 -6.86 8.89
N ASP A 62 2.85 -6.98 8.23
CA ASP A 62 3.35 -8.23 7.63
C ASP A 62 3.64 -9.34 8.64
N GLU A 63 3.97 -8.96 9.87
CA GLU A 63 4.24 -9.89 10.98
C GLU A 63 2.98 -10.21 11.82
N LEU A 64 1.85 -9.56 11.54
CA LEU A 64 0.61 -9.80 12.28
C LEU A 64 -0.07 -11.10 11.81
N PRO A 65 -0.85 -11.76 12.68
CA PRO A 65 -1.73 -12.85 12.25
C PRO A 65 -2.67 -12.39 11.12
N ARG A 66 -2.92 -13.26 10.13
CA ARG A 66 -3.73 -12.93 8.94
C ARG A 66 -5.08 -12.29 9.27
N ALA A 67 -5.84 -12.86 10.21
CA ALA A 67 -7.12 -12.30 10.64
C ALA A 67 -7.00 -10.85 11.16
N ARG A 68 -5.88 -10.50 11.79
CA ARG A 68 -5.62 -9.13 12.25
C ARG A 68 -5.28 -8.20 11.08
N GLN A 69 -4.52 -8.69 10.10
CA GLN A 69 -4.27 -7.96 8.85
C GLN A 69 -5.59 -7.67 8.11
N ALA A 70 -6.42 -8.70 7.91
CA ALA A 70 -7.72 -8.57 7.25
C ALA A 70 -8.65 -7.60 7.96
N ARG A 71 -8.72 -7.67 9.31
CA ARG A 71 -9.49 -6.70 10.11
C ARG A 71 -9.01 -5.26 9.88
N MET A 72 -7.70 -5.03 9.87
CA MET A 72 -7.15 -3.69 9.66
C MET A 72 -7.45 -3.17 8.25
N VAL A 73 -7.29 -4.01 7.22
CA VAL A 73 -7.64 -3.65 5.83
C VAL A 73 -9.13 -3.38 5.69
N GLY A 74 -9.99 -4.18 6.35
CA GLY A 74 -11.43 -3.97 6.36
C GLY A 74 -11.85 -2.66 7.02
N LEU A 75 -11.25 -2.29 8.15
CA LEU A 75 -11.49 -0.99 8.80
C LEU A 75 -11.00 0.18 7.93
N PHE A 76 -9.85 0.02 7.26
CA PHE A 76 -9.35 1.03 6.33
C PHE A 76 -10.23 1.19 5.09
N ALA A 77 -10.77 0.09 4.56
CA ALA A 77 -11.75 0.10 3.48
C ALA A 77 -13.04 0.80 3.94
N ALA A 78 -13.51 0.51 5.15
CA ALA A 78 -14.67 1.20 5.75
C ALA A 78 -14.42 2.70 5.88
N LEU A 79 -13.23 3.13 6.34
CA LEU A 79 -12.85 4.54 6.40
C LEU A 79 -12.83 5.17 5.00
N CYS A 80 -12.30 4.48 3.98
CA CYS A 80 -12.31 4.98 2.60
C CYS A 80 -13.73 5.14 2.04
N ALA A 81 -14.65 4.25 2.42
CA ALA A 81 -16.06 4.30 2.05
C ALA A 81 -16.78 5.45 2.76
N SER A 82 -16.57 5.63 4.06
CA SER A 82 -17.29 6.63 4.85
C SER A 82 -16.72 8.04 4.72
N GLU A 83 -15.40 8.15 4.55
CA GLU A 83 -14.65 9.41 4.59
C GLU A 83 -13.64 9.46 3.46
N GLY A 84 -14.05 9.96 2.29
CA GLY A 84 -13.06 10.22 1.26
C GLY A 84 -12.21 11.43 1.60
N HIS A 85 -10.94 11.21 1.89
CA HIS A 85 -9.90 12.22 1.93
C HIS A 85 -9.54 12.73 0.51
N ASN A 86 -10.57 13.12 -0.24
CA ASN A 86 -10.51 13.87 -1.49
C ASN A 86 -11.03 15.29 -1.24
N LYS A 87 -10.78 16.23 -2.17
CA LYS A 87 -11.18 17.65 -1.99
C LYS A 87 -12.69 17.84 -1.72
N ALA A 88 -13.51 16.86 -2.10
CA ALA A 88 -14.96 16.89 -1.93
C ALA A 88 -15.44 16.29 -0.59
N ARG A 89 -14.56 15.68 0.24
CA ARG A 89 -14.93 14.97 1.48
C ARG A 89 -16.02 13.89 1.26
N LYS A 90 -16.07 13.29 0.07
CA LYS A 90 -17.07 12.28 -0.32
C LYS A 90 -16.42 10.92 -0.45
N GLU A 91 -17.18 9.85 -0.23
CA GLU A 91 -16.81 8.44 -0.40
C GLU A 91 -15.80 8.20 -1.54
N ASN A 92 -14.73 7.44 -1.28
CA ASN A 92 -13.75 7.12 -2.32
C ASN A 92 -14.32 6.06 -3.29
N GLN A 93 -14.06 6.21 -4.60
CA GLN A 93 -14.32 5.14 -5.55
C GLN A 93 -13.36 3.96 -5.34
N TYR A 94 -13.74 2.76 -5.80
CA TYR A 94 -12.91 1.55 -5.72
C TYR A 94 -11.49 1.76 -6.26
N GLN A 95 -11.33 2.44 -7.39
CA GLN A 95 -10.00 2.72 -7.98
C GLN A 95 -9.09 3.53 -7.04
N THR A 96 -9.67 4.42 -6.22
CA THR A 96 -8.90 5.20 -5.24
C THR A 96 -8.47 4.33 -4.07
N PHE A 97 -9.33 3.44 -3.58
CA PHE A 97 -8.98 2.45 -2.58
C PHE A 97 -7.90 1.48 -3.08
N ASP A 98 -8.07 0.94 -4.30
CA ASP A 98 -7.12 0.03 -4.94
C ASP A 98 -5.73 0.68 -5.11
N GLY A 99 -5.68 1.94 -5.55
CA GLY A 99 -4.45 2.72 -5.60
C GLY A 99 -3.80 2.99 -4.23
N LYS A 100 -4.58 3.01 -3.14
CA LYS A 100 -4.05 3.10 -1.78
C LYS A 100 -3.47 1.77 -1.31
N MET A 101 -4.17 0.67 -1.54
CA MET A 101 -3.68 -0.67 -1.21
C MET A 101 -2.42 -1.03 -2.02
N ALA A 102 -2.36 -0.66 -3.30
CA ALA A 102 -1.16 -0.82 -4.12
C ALA A 102 0.06 -0.10 -3.51
N ALA A 103 -0.14 1.09 -2.94
CA ALA A 103 0.91 1.84 -2.27
C ALA A 103 1.38 1.16 -0.96
N VAL A 104 0.46 0.61 -0.17
CA VAL A 104 0.79 -0.17 1.04
C VAL A 104 1.60 -1.42 0.67
N VAL A 105 1.14 -2.19 -0.32
CA VAL A 105 1.86 -3.37 -0.82
C VAL A 105 3.26 -3.00 -1.34
N PHE A 106 3.36 -1.92 -2.10
CA PHE A 106 4.64 -1.43 -2.61
C PHE A 106 5.59 -1.04 -1.47
N ALA A 107 5.12 -0.28 -0.47
CA ALA A 107 5.94 0.14 0.66
C ALA A 107 6.42 -1.07 1.49
N HIS A 108 5.54 -2.03 1.75
CA HIS A 108 5.90 -3.29 2.40
C HIS A 108 7.01 -4.02 1.64
N LYS A 109 6.84 -4.25 0.33
CA LYS A 109 7.84 -4.90 -0.53
C LYS A 109 9.16 -4.12 -0.56
N ALA A 110 9.10 -2.80 -0.69
CA ALA A 110 10.28 -1.94 -0.80
C ALA A 110 11.10 -1.90 0.49
N VAL A 111 10.45 -1.87 1.66
CA VAL A 111 11.12 -1.66 2.96
C VAL A 111 11.47 -2.96 3.64
N ARG A 112 10.55 -3.92 3.71
CA ARG A 112 10.72 -5.14 4.52
C ARG A 112 10.92 -6.42 3.69
N ASN A 113 10.62 -6.39 2.38
CA ASN A 113 10.55 -7.57 1.51
C ASN A 113 9.63 -8.75 1.98
N PRO A 114 8.54 -8.55 2.74
CA PRO A 114 7.56 -9.60 3.03
C PRO A 114 6.66 -9.80 1.80
N LYS A 115 6.24 -11.05 1.58
CA LYS A 115 5.09 -11.35 0.71
C LYS A 115 3.82 -10.87 1.41
N LEU A 116 3.51 -9.58 1.30
CA LEU A 116 2.14 -9.13 1.51
C LEU A 116 1.34 -9.55 0.26
N ASP A 117 0.61 -10.65 0.38
CA ASP A 117 -0.22 -11.19 -0.69
C ASP A 117 -1.64 -10.66 -0.56
N TYR A 118 -1.96 -9.65 -1.38
CA TYR A 118 -3.29 -9.04 -1.43
C TYR A 118 -4.31 -9.91 -2.19
N HIS A 119 -3.87 -11.02 -2.80
CA HIS A 119 -4.76 -12.07 -3.35
C HIS A 119 -5.19 -13.11 -2.30
N ASP A 120 -5.03 -12.79 -1.01
CA ASP A 120 -5.63 -13.59 0.05
C ASP A 120 -7.17 -13.56 -0.09
N PRO A 121 -7.86 -14.71 -0.01
CA PRO A 121 -9.31 -14.79 -0.22
C PRO A 121 -10.12 -13.85 0.67
N GLU A 122 -9.68 -13.57 1.89
CA GLU A 122 -10.39 -12.67 2.81
C GLU A 122 -10.23 -11.21 2.39
N LEU A 123 -9.05 -10.83 1.91
CA LEU A 123 -8.78 -9.49 1.35
C LEU A 123 -9.51 -9.29 0.02
N GLU A 124 -9.53 -10.30 -0.85
CA GLU A 124 -10.29 -10.28 -2.09
C GLU A 124 -11.80 -10.14 -1.83
N LEU A 125 -12.33 -10.81 -0.80
CA LEU A 125 -13.73 -10.68 -0.40
C LEU A 125 -14.05 -9.25 0.05
N ILE A 126 -13.17 -8.63 0.84
CA ILE A 126 -13.33 -7.24 1.30
C ILE A 126 -13.29 -6.28 0.10
N ALA A 127 -12.31 -6.42 -0.79
CA ALA A 127 -12.18 -5.61 -2.00
C ALA A 127 -13.42 -5.77 -2.92
N GLN A 128 -13.91 -7.01 -3.05
CA GLN A 128 -15.08 -7.34 -3.85
C GLN A 128 -16.38 -6.80 -3.21
N GLY A 129 -16.49 -6.78 -1.88
CA GLY A 129 -17.56 -6.13 -1.14
C GLY A 129 -17.57 -4.62 -1.39
N TYR A 130 -16.42 -3.97 -1.27
CA TYR A 130 -16.28 -2.54 -1.55
C TYR A 130 -16.67 -2.17 -2.99
N LYS A 131 -16.20 -2.96 -3.96
CA LYS A 131 -16.52 -2.79 -5.39
C LYS A 131 -18.03 -2.84 -5.66
N ARG A 132 -18.77 -3.71 -4.96
CA ARG A 132 -20.24 -3.83 -5.14
C ARG A 132 -21.00 -2.67 -4.54
N SER A 133 -20.53 -2.13 -3.41
CA SER A 133 -21.20 -1.05 -2.70
C SER A 133 -20.89 0.35 -3.24
N HIS A 134 -19.79 0.52 -3.99
CA HIS A 134 -19.29 1.82 -4.47
C HIS A 134 -18.87 1.82 -5.95
N GLY A 135 -19.25 0.78 -6.70
CA GLY A 135 -19.13 0.77 -8.16
C GLY A 135 -20.19 1.66 -8.77
N ASP A 136 -19.85 2.39 -9.84
CA ASP A 136 -20.73 3.36 -10.50
C ASP A 136 -22.16 2.82 -10.67
N ALA A 137 -23.13 3.59 -10.18
CA ALA A 137 -24.56 3.35 -10.35
C ALA A 137 -25.04 3.53 -11.80
N ASP A 138 -24.14 3.75 -12.77
CA ASP A 138 -24.47 3.79 -14.19
C ASP A 138 -24.46 2.39 -14.81
N ARG A 139 -25.19 1.48 -14.17
CA ARG A 139 -25.61 0.25 -14.83
C ARG A 139 -26.82 0.63 -15.68
N LYS A 140 -26.56 0.98 -16.95
CA LYS A 140 -27.59 1.15 -17.99
C LYS A 140 -28.67 0.07 -17.77
N GLN A 141 -29.91 0.51 -17.58
CA GLN A 141 -31.05 -0.40 -17.44
C GLN A 141 -31.01 -1.45 -18.56
N PRO A 142 -31.35 -2.71 -18.29
CA PRO A 142 -31.64 -3.64 -19.37
C PRO A 142 -32.80 -3.04 -20.15
N VAL A 143 -32.56 -2.68 -21.42
CA VAL A 143 -33.63 -2.32 -22.34
C VAL A 143 -34.52 -3.55 -22.42
N THR A 144 -35.72 -3.47 -21.85
CA THR A 144 -36.74 -4.48 -21.99
C THR A 144 -37.29 -4.32 -23.40
N THR A 145 -36.84 -5.15 -24.34
CA THR A 145 -37.46 -5.23 -25.66
C THR A 145 -38.89 -5.72 -25.45
N PRO A 146 -39.95 -4.98 -25.85
CA PRO A 146 -41.29 -5.52 -25.78
C PRO A 146 -41.37 -6.70 -26.74
N MET A 147 -41.70 -7.88 -26.21
CA MET A 147 -42.18 -9.00 -27.02
C MET A 147 -43.52 -8.56 -27.63
N LEU A 148 -43.52 -8.36 -28.95
CA LEU A 148 -44.77 -8.26 -29.70
C LEU A 148 -45.46 -9.62 -29.64
N ILE A 149 -46.72 -9.58 -29.21
CA ILE A 149 -47.71 -10.68 -29.22
C ILE A 149 -48.01 -11.07 -30.65
#